data_AF-A0A2W2E4U4-F1
#
_entry.id   AF-A0A2W2E4U4-F1
#
_cell.length_a   1.000
_cell.length_b   1.000
_cell.length_c   1.000
_cell.angle_alpha   90.00
_cell.angle_beta   90.00
_cell.angle_gamma   90.00
#
_symmetry.space_group_name_H-M   'P 1'
#
loop_
_entity.id
_entity.type
_entity.pdbx_description
1 polymer ?
#
loop_
_entity_poly.entity_id
_entity_poly.type
_entity_poly.pdbx_seq_one_letter_code
_entity_poly.pdbx_strand_id
1 'polypeptide(L)'
;MGDHGDDYTHVYAGLPVVAVPLPDDVEPPDPGAVAWRLSEPYGSISESSDSISDTFDWLFEHVDTAKVTAIVIGDWQDAADWSGMEVVEPLIRNADRLPALRSLFLGAMTFEHCELSWIQQDDITPLLEAFPKLERLEVRGSQGLRLQPMRHESLRILRYESAGLPAEVVRATGECDLPALEHLELWFGIEHQGGDSTAADCAAILNGARLPSLRHLGLRNCPFTDELALDLAHAPVVARLESLSLSMGSLGDAGAEALLTGQPLTHLRMLHLDHHYLSEAMAARLTATLPETEVVLTDARDRATDPSWDYVAVGE
;
A
#
# COMPACT_ATOMS: atom_id res chain seq x y z
N MET A 1 -9.63 -15.40 5.25
CA MET A 1 -9.71 -14.98 3.82
C MET A 1 -8.38 -14.32 3.57
N GLY A 2 -7.46 -15.10 3.01
CA GLY A 2 -6.02 -14.85 3.06
C GLY A 2 -5.64 -13.58 2.30
N ASP A 3 -4.51 -13.02 2.71
CA ASP A 3 -3.69 -12.05 2.01
C ASP A 3 -4.04 -11.93 0.52
N HIS A 4 -4.85 -10.93 0.17
CA HIS A 4 -5.15 -10.60 -1.22
C HIS A 4 -3.94 -9.85 -1.79
N GLY A 5 -2.83 -10.57 -1.90
CA GLY A 5 -1.77 -10.21 -2.84
C GLY A 5 -2.35 -10.41 -4.23
N ASP A 6 -3.07 -9.41 -4.73
CA ASP A 6 -3.32 -9.27 -6.16
C ASP A 6 -1.95 -9.44 -6.83
N ASP A 7 -1.79 -10.50 -7.62
CA ASP A 7 -0.68 -10.57 -8.56
C ASP A 7 -0.99 -9.54 -9.63
N TYR A 8 -0.61 -8.29 -9.37
CA TYR A 8 -0.90 -7.10 -10.18
C TYR A 8 -0.30 -7.17 -11.60
N THR A 9 0.41 -8.26 -11.93
CA THR A 9 0.80 -8.62 -13.30
C THR A 9 -0.28 -9.39 -14.05
N HIS A 10 -1.23 -9.99 -13.32
CA HIS A 10 -2.28 -10.88 -13.85
C HIS A 10 -3.70 -10.48 -13.43
N VAL A 11 -3.92 -10.03 -12.18
CA VAL A 11 -5.22 -9.62 -11.64
C VAL A 11 -5.06 -8.38 -10.77
N TYR A 12 -5.94 -7.39 -10.96
CA TYR A 12 -6.00 -6.21 -10.12
C TYR A 12 -7.45 -5.76 -9.94
N ALA A 13 -7.84 -5.49 -8.68
CA ALA A 13 -9.22 -5.12 -8.34
C ALA A 13 -10.28 -6.12 -8.84
N GLY A 14 -9.93 -7.41 -8.86
CA GLY A 14 -10.79 -8.50 -9.35
C GLY A 14 -10.92 -8.58 -10.87
N LEU A 15 -10.16 -7.79 -11.63
CA LEU A 15 -10.15 -7.78 -13.08
C LEU A 15 -8.83 -8.38 -13.61
N PRO A 16 -8.86 -9.13 -14.73
CA PRO A 16 -7.64 -9.53 -15.39
C PRO A 16 -6.86 -8.30 -15.90
N VAL A 17 -5.53 -8.33 -15.75
CA VAL A 17 -4.63 -7.25 -16.16
C VAL A 17 -4.27 -7.42 -17.64
N VAL A 18 -4.36 -6.33 -18.41
CA VAL A 18 -4.00 -6.26 -19.83
C VAL A 18 -3.01 -5.13 -20.04
N ALA A 19 -1.78 -5.46 -20.44
CA ALA A 19 -0.75 -4.49 -20.77
C ALA A 19 -0.96 -3.91 -22.17
N VAL A 20 -0.64 -2.62 -22.32
CA VAL A 20 -0.74 -1.90 -23.60
C VAL A 20 0.60 -1.24 -23.94
N PRO A 21 0.88 -0.97 -25.24
CA PRO A 21 0.02 -1.15 -26.42
C PRO A 21 -0.29 -2.63 -26.73
N LEU A 22 -1.47 -2.90 -27.29
CA LEU A 22 -1.78 -4.23 -27.84
C LEU A 22 -1.16 -4.38 -29.24
N PRO A 23 -0.80 -5.61 -29.65
CA PRO A 23 -0.40 -5.88 -31.04
C PRO A 23 -1.50 -5.47 -32.03
N ASP A 24 -1.10 -5.01 -33.22
CA ASP A 24 -2.02 -4.48 -34.25
C ASP A 24 -3.13 -5.48 -34.69
N ASP A 25 -2.90 -6.78 -34.53
CA ASP A 25 -3.84 -7.85 -34.89
C ASP A 25 -4.77 -8.28 -33.74
N VAL A 26 -4.66 -7.63 -32.57
CA VAL A 26 -5.44 -7.94 -31.38
C VAL A 26 -6.47 -6.82 -31.13
N GLU A 27 -7.75 -7.19 -31.13
CA GLU A 27 -8.83 -6.26 -30.78
C GLU A 27 -8.83 -5.98 -29.26
N PRO A 28 -8.94 -4.70 -28.82
CA PRO A 28 -9.04 -4.37 -27.41
C PRO A 28 -10.25 -5.06 -26.74
N PRO A 29 -10.08 -5.63 -25.52
CA PRO A 29 -11.20 -6.18 -24.76
C PRO A 29 -12.19 -5.09 -24.33
N ASP A 30 -13.34 -5.47 -23.77
CA ASP A 30 -14.28 -4.52 -23.16
C ASP A 30 -13.53 -3.68 -22.09
N PRO A 31 -13.48 -2.34 -22.23
CA PRO A 31 -12.64 -1.51 -21.37
C PRO A 31 -12.98 -1.55 -19.89
N GLY A 32 -14.21 -1.89 -19.54
CA GLY A 32 -14.64 -2.05 -18.14
C GLY A 32 -14.45 -3.47 -17.59
N ALA A 33 -14.01 -4.43 -18.40
CA ALA A 33 -13.86 -5.83 -18.01
C ALA A 33 -12.41 -6.21 -17.66
N VAL A 34 -11.46 -5.27 -17.78
CA VAL A 34 -10.02 -5.49 -17.54
C VAL A 34 -9.43 -4.34 -16.73
N ALA A 35 -8.31 -4.61 -16.05
CA ALA A 35 -7.43 -3.57 -15.53
C ALA A 35 -6.35 -3.27 -16.57
N TRP A 36 -6.26 -2.01 -16.99
CA TRP A 36 -5.32 -1.60 -18.03
C TRP A 36 -3.96 -1.29 -17.42
N ARG A 37 -2.92 -2.03 -17.84
CA ARG A 37 -1.55 -1.81 -17.39
C ARG A 37 -0.80 -0.91 -18.37
N LEU A 38 -0.32 0.23 -17.87
CA LEU A 38 0.52 1.19 -18.57
C LEU A 38 1.94 1.05 -18.02
N SER A 39 2.91 0.80 -18.89
CA SER A 39 4.29 0.44 -18.54
C SER A 39 5.23 0.88 -19.66
N GLU A 40 6.51 1.08 -19.39
CA GLU A 40 7.50 1.16 -20.45
C GLU A 40 7.55 -0.16 -21.27
N PRO A 41 7.54 -0.13 -22.61
CA PRO A 41 7.58 -1.36 -23.42
C PRO A 41 8.92 -2.10 -23.29
N TYR A 42 8.89 -3.39 -22.92
CA TYR A 42 10.10 -4.21 -22.76
C TYR A 42 10.80 -4.49 -24.11
N GLY A 43 12.09 -4.19 -24.22
CA GLY A 43 12.93 -4.54 -25.38
C GLY A 43 13.17 -3.42 -26.41
N SER A 44 12.97 -2.16 -26.05
CA SER A 44 13.28 -1.01 -26.91
C SER A 44 14.80 -0.82 -27.06
N ILE A 45 15.36 -1.40 -28.13
CA ILE A 45 16.75 -1.13 -28.57
C ILE A 45 16.78 0.07 -29.54
N SER A 46 15.70 0.86 -29.60
CA SER A 46 15.57 2.00 -30.51
C SER A 46 15.79 3.30 -29.75
N GLU A 47 16.68 4.16 -30.25
CA GLU A 47 16.91 5.52 -29.73
C GLU A 47 15.72 6.48 -30.00
N SER A 48 14.53 5.96 -30.30
CA SER A 48 13.33 6.72 -30.61
C SER A 48 12.17 6.34 -29.70
N SER A 49 11.97 7.14 -28.65
CA SER A 49 10.67 7.42 -27.99
C SER A 49 9.74 6.22 -27.70
N ASP A 50 10.19 5.23 -26.93
CA ASP A 50 9.29 4.22 -26.35
C ASP A 50 9.18 4.50 -24.84
N SER A 51 8.28 5.39 -24.46
CA SER A 51 8.05 5.91 -23.10
C SER A 51 6.71 5.47 -22.53
N ILE A 52 6.53 5.61 -21.22
CA ILE A 52 5.21 5.40 -20.61
C ILE A 52 4.15 6.33 -21.25
N SER A 53 4.54 7.51 -21.74
CA SER A 53 3.64 8.43 -22.45
C SER A 53 3.00 7.78 -23.67
N ASP A 54 3.73 6.93 -24.41
CA ASP A 54 3.20 6.26 -25.60
C ASP A 54 2.11 5.25 -25.23
N THR A 55 2.19 4.64 -24.04
CA THR A 55 1.13 3.76 -23.55
C THR A 55 -0.13 4.52 -23.10
N PHE A 56 0.05 5.73 -22.55
CA PHE A 56 -1.06 6.64 -22.28
C PHE A 56 -1.75 7.05 -23.58
N ASP A 57 -0.98 7.53 -24.57
CA ASP A 57 -1.51 7.96 -25.86
C ASP A 57 -2.24 6.82 -26.55
N TRP A 58 -1.65 5.61 -26.56
CA TRP A 58 -2.31 4.43 -27.11
C TRP A 58 -3.64 4.14 -26.42
N LEU A 59 -3.69 4.14 -25.09
CA LEU A 59 -4.94 3.90 -24.34
C LEU A 59 -6.01 4.91 -24.74
N PHE A 60 -5.64 6.18 -24.78
CA PHE A 60 -6.56 7.27 -25.07
C PHE A 60 -7.04 7.31 -26.53
N GLU A 61 -6.28 6.74 -27.46
CA GLU A 61 -6.65 6.65 -28.88
C GLU A 61 -7.47 5.39 -29.20
N HIS A 62 -7.19 4.27 -28.54
CA HIS A 62 -7.70 2.96 -28.94
C HIS A 62 -8.80 2.40 -28.03
N VAL A 63 -8.98 2.99 -26.84
CA VAL A 63 -9.90 2.47 -25.82
C VAL A 63 -11.01 3.49 -25.53
N ASP A 64 -12.25 3.01 -25.37
CA ASP A 64 -13.36 3.80 -24.84
C ASP A 64 -13.14 4.05 -23.33
N THR A 65 -12.29 5.04 -23.04
CA THR A 65 -11.81 5.38 -21.69
C THR A 65 -12.92 5.79 -20.72
N ALA A 66 -14.10 6.15 -21.24
CA ALA A 66 -15.29 6.40 -20.44
C ALA A 66 -15.75 5.17 -19.64
N LYS A 67 -15.35 3.95 -20.04
CA LYS A 67 -15.68 2.69 -19.36
C LYS A 67 -14.53 2.12 -18.52
N VAL A 68 -13.34 2.68 -18.59
CA VAL A 68 -12.17 2.17 -17.86
C VAL A 68 -12.40 2.34 -16.35
N THR A 69 -12.36 1.24 -15.61
CA THR A 69 -12.58 1.21 -14.17
C THR A 69 -11.31 1.00 -13.35
N ALA A 70 -10.27 0.41 -13.94
CA ALA A 70 -9.03 0.11 -13.24
C ALA A 70 -7.81 0.36 -14.13
N ILE A 71 -6.80 1.02 -13.56
CA ILE A 71 -5.50 1.27 -14.20
C ILE A 71 -4.40 0.80 -13.26
N VAL A 72 -3.41 0.13 -13.82
CA VAL A 72 -2.17 -0.27 -13.14
C VAL A 72 -1.02 0.44 -13.84
N ILE A 73 -0.32 1.31 -13.14
CA ILE A 73 0.92 1.92 -13.64
C ILE A 73 2.08 1.04 -13.20
N GLY A 74 2.76 0.44 -14.16
CA GLY A 74 3.96 -0.35 -13.97
C GLY A 74 5.21 0.52 -13.94
N ASP A 75 6.24 0.05 -14.64
CA ASP A 75 7.52 0.72 -14.85
C ASP A 75 7.40 1.95 -15.76
N TRP A 76 8.23 2.96 -15.51
CA TRP A 76 8.41 4.12 -16.37
C TRP A 76 9.89 4.48 -16.46
N GLN A 77 10.22 5.25 -17.50
CA GLN A 77 11.58 5.67 -17.81
C GLN A 77 12.25 6.34 -16.61
N ASP A 78 13.48 5.90 -16.31
CA ASP A 78 14.31 6.47 -15.26
C ASP A 78 13.58 6.63 -13.91
N ALA A 79 12.71 5.67 -13.53
CA ALA A 79 11.91 5.73 -12.31
C ALA A 79 12.69 5.92 -10.99
N ALA A 80 14.01 5.72 -11.03
CA ALA A 80 14.93 6.02 -9.93
C ALA A 80 15.40 7.48 -9.89
N ASP A 81 15.50 8.12 -11.06
CA ASP A 81 16.13 9.43 -11.24
C ASP A 81 15.11 10.55 -11.52
N TRP A 82 13.91 10.21 -12.00
CA TRP A 82 12.90 11.17 -12.47
C TRP A 82 11.64 11.13 -11.59
N SER A 83 11.07 12.31 -11.31
CA SER A 83 9.89 12.46 -10.46
C SER A 83 8.68 11.67 -10.98
N GLY A 84 7.81 11.19 -10.09
CA GLY A 84 6.54 10.55 -10.45
C GLY A 84 5.55 11.45 -11.21
N MET A 85 5.87 12.73 -11.46
CA MET A 85 5.05 13.65 -12.26
C MET A 85 4.70 13.11 -13.64
N GLU A 86 5.60 12.36 -14.28
CA GLU A 86 5.35 11.81 -15.63
C GLU A 86 4.20 10.81 -15.66
N VAL A 87 3.86 10.23 -14.51
CA VAL A 87 2.70 9.36 -14.34
C VAL A 87 1.48 10.13 -13.86
N VAL A 88 1.67 10.95 -12.83
CA VAL A 88 0.57 11.63 -12.12
C VAL A 88 -0.06 12.73 -12.98
N GLU A 89 0.76 13.49 -13.72
CA GLU A 89 0.27 14.63 -14.52
C GLU A 89 -0.62 14.19 -15.70
N PRO A 90 -0.26 13.19 -16.53
CA PRO A 90 -1.15 12.72 -17.61
C PRO A 90 -2.49 12.20 -17.10
N LEU A 91 -2.51 11.51 -15.95
CA LEU A 91 -3.74 11.04 -15.30
C LEU A 91 -4.64 12.22 -14.91
N ILE A 92 -4.09 13.21 -14.21
CA ILE A 92 -4.85 14.41 -13.80
C ILE A 92 -5.36 15.17 -15.02
N ARG A 93 -4.50 15.38 -16.02
CA ARG A 93 -4.82 16.14 -17.25
C ARG A 93 -5.96 15.52 -18.04
N ASN A 94 -6.11 14.19 -17.99
CA ASN A 94 -7.14 13.43 -18.69
C ASN A 94 -8.25 12.89 -17.77
N ALA A 95 -8.37 13.39 -16.54
CA ALA A 95 -9.33 12.86 -15.57
C ALA A 95 -10.79 12.91 -16.06
N ASP A 96 -11.14 13.91 -16.87
CA ASP A 96 -12.46 14.06 -17.50
C ASP A 96 -12.80 12.92 -18.49
N ARG A 97 -11.77 12.29 -19.05
CA ARG A 97 -11.88 11.14 -19.97
C ARG A 97 -11.96 9.80 -19.26
N LEU A 98 -11.72 9.76 -17.95
CA LEU A 98 -11.73 8.57 -17.10
C LEU A 98 -12.83 8.61 -16.01
N PRO A 99 -14.10 8.95 -16.34
CA PRO A 99 -15.17 9.15 -15.36
C PRO A 99 -15.56 7.87 -14.58
N ALA A 100 -15.24 6.70 -15.12
CA ALA A 100 -15.53 5.40 -14.52
C ALA A 100 -14.38 4.85 -13.66
N LEU A 101 -13.23 5.53 -13.57
CA LEU A 101 -12.07 5.03 -12.83
C LEU A 101 -12.40 4.88 -11.33
N ARG A 102 -12.10 3.70 -10.78
CA ARG A 102 -12.32 3.33 -9.37
C ARG A 102 -11.08 2.77 -8.70
N SER A 103 -10.18 2.15 -9.46
CA SER A 103 -8.97 1.53 -8.92
C SER A 103 -7.73 2.03 -9.65
N LEU A 104 -6.72 2.45 -8.90
CA LEU A 104 -5.46 2.93 -9.44
C LEU A 104 -4.30 2.39 -8.60
N PHE A 105 -3.33 1.78 -9.27
CA PHE A 105 -2.05 1.40 -8.66
C PHE A 105 -0.93 2.20 -9.32
N LEU A 106 -0.20 3.00 -8.54
CA LEU A 106 1.02 3.70 -8.94
C LEU A 106 2.26 2.89 -8.57
N GLY A 107 3.17 2.67 -9.52
CA GLY A 107 4.47 2.03 -9.24
C GLY A 107 4.41 0.53 -9.06
N ALA A 108 3.50 -0.18 -9.74
CA ALA A 108 3.36 -1.63 -9.74
C ALA A 108 4.52 -2.34 -10.46
N MET A 109 5.74 -2.06 -10.01
CA MET A 109 7.03 -2.55 -10.48
C MET A 109 7.46 -3.76 -9.66
N THR A 110 8.04 -4.76 -10.32
CA THR A 110 8.72 -5.87 -9.62
C THR A 110 10.16 -5.47 -9.30
N PHE A 111 10.83 -6.24 -8.42
CA PHE A 111 12.24 -6.02 -8.09
C PHE A 111 13.16 -6.00 -9.33
N GLU A 112 12.83 -6.78 -10.36
CA GLU A 112 13.59 -6.80 -11.62
C GLU A 112 13.47 -5.50 -12.43
N HIS A 113 12.42 -4.71 -12.20
CA HIS A 113 12.20 -3.42 -12.87
C HIS A 113 12.81 -2.26 -12.07
N CYS A 114 12.54 -2.18 -10.76
CA CYS A 114 13.11 -1.17 -9.88
C CYS A 114 13.06 -1.63 -8.43
N GLU A 115 14.14 -1.38 -7.67
CA GLU A 115 14.14 -1.58 -6.23
C GLU A 115 13.13 -0.64 -5.56
N LEU A 116 12.37 -1.16 -4.59
CA LEU A 116 11.29 -0.44 -3.94
C LEU A 116 11.71 0.93 -3.37
N SER A 117 12.94 1.02 -2.85
CA SER A 117 13.49 2.24 -2.27
C SER A 117 13.90 3.29 -3.29
N TRP A 118 14.01 2.93 -4.56
CA TRP A 118 14.46 3.83 -5.63
C TRP A 118 13.28 4.46 -6.36
N ILE A 119 12.09 3.85 -6.29
CA ILE A 119 10.90 4.31 -7.01
C ILE A 119 10.50 5.73 -6.54
N GLN A 120 10.65 6.70 -7.43
CA GLN A 120 10.25 8.10 -7.25
C GLN A 120 8.75 8.28 -7.46
N GLN A 121 8.07 8.82 -6.46
CA GLN A 121 6.69 9.25 -6.51
C GLN A 121 6.62 10.79 -6.59
N ASP A 122 5.42 11.35 -6.40
CA ASP A 122 5.21 12.79 -6.22
C ASP A 122 4.06 13.06 -5.24
N ASP A 123 3.59 14.31 -5.17
CA ASP A 123 2.37 14.69 -4.46
C ASP A 123 1.16 14.04 -5.13
N ILE A 124 0.55 13.09 -4.42
CA ILE A 124 -0.65 12.38 -4.86
C ILE A 124 -1.95 13.11 -4.48
N THR A 125 -1.87 14.25 -3.78
CA THR A 125 -3.04 15.03 -3.39
C THR A 125 -3.86 15.48 -4.61
N PRO A 126 -3.26 16.11 -5.65
CA PRO A 126 -4.01 16.56 -6.82
C PRO A 126 -4.65 15.40 -7.59
N LEU A 127 -4.05 14.21 -7.54
CA LEU A 127 -4.59 13.00 -8.15
C LEU A 127 -5.90 12.59 -7.46
N LEU A 128 -5.90 12.54 -6.13
CA LEU A 128 -7.10 12.24 -5.34
C LEU A 128 -8.21 13.30 -5.55
N GLU A 129 -7.84 14.58 -5.73
CA GLU A 129 -8.80 15.64 -6.06
C GLU A 129 -9.40 15.47 -7.46
N ALA A 130 -8.59 15.05 -8.43
CA ALA A 130 -9.02 14.84 -9.82
C ALA A 130 -9.95 13.62 -9.98
N PHE A 131 -9.83 12.62 -9.10
CA PHE A 131 -10.61 11.38 -9.15
C PHE A 131 -11.51 11.20 -7.92
N PRO A 132 -12.56 12.03 -7.73
CA PRO A 132 -13.38 12.03 -6.51
C PRO A 132 -14.20 10.75 -6.29
N LYS A 133 -14.26 9.87 -7.30
CA LYS A 133 -14.94 8.56 -7.23
C LYS A 133 -13.96 7.40 -7.05
N LEU A 134 -12.67 7.66 -6.87
CA LEU A 134 -11.67 6.61 -6.67
C LEU A 134 -11.99 5.83 -5.40
N GLU A 135 -12.04 4.51 -5.50
CA GLU A 135 -12.36 3.59 -4.40
C GLU A 135 -11.11 2.86 -3.89
N ARG A 136 -10.10 2.66 -4.74
CA ARG A 136 -8.84 2.00 -4.39
C ARG A 136 -7.65 2.78 -4.94
N LEU A 137 -6.74 3.15 -4.05
CA LEU A 137 -5.43 3.68 -4.40
C LEU A 137 -4.35 2.83 -3.75
N GLU A 138 -3.39 2.41 -4.56
CA GLU A 138 -2.17 1.78 -4.10
C GLU A 138 -0.98 2.54 -4.66
N VAL A 139 0.02 2.77 -3.81
CA VAL A 139 1.24 3.48 -4.17
C VAL A 139 2.41 2.64 -3.71
N ARG A 140 3.29 2.28 -4.64
CA ARG A 140 4.53 1.56 -4.34
C ARG A 140 5.73 2.46 -4.62
N GLY A 141 6.65 2.53 -3.66
CA GLY A 141 7.71 3.54 -3.64
C GLY A 141 7.28 4.78 -2.86
N SER A 142 8.24 5.48 -2.28
CA SER A 142 7.97 6.65 -1.42
C SER A 142 8.94 7.80 -1.59
N GLN A 143 9.96 7.69 -2.45
CA GLN A 143 10.87 8.81 -2.70
C GLN A 143 10.07 9.97 -3.30
N GLY A 144 10.14 11.16 -2.70
CA GLY A 144 9.35 12.32 -3.14
C GLY A 144 7.83 12.21 -2.94
N LEU A 145 7.31 11.12 -2.36
CA LEU A 145 5.89 10.94 -2.08
C LEU A 145 5.39 11.99 -1.10
N ARG A 146 4.33 12.71 -1.47
CA ARG A 146 3.68 13.69 -0.60
C ARG A 146 2.17 13.49 -0.58
N LEU A 147 1.58 13.83 0.55
CA LEU A 147 0.13 13.89 0.73
C LEU A 147 -0.18 15.07 1.64
N GLN A 148 -1.17 15.87 1.26
CA GLN A 148 -1.72 16.93 2.10
C GLN A 148 -3.07 16.46 2.68
N PRO A 149 -3.38 16.81 3.96
CA PRO A 149 -4.66 16.48 4.56
C PRO A 149 -5.84 16.96 3.72
N MET A 150 -6.71 16.03 3.32
CA MET A 150 -7.85 16.30 2.45
C MET A 150 -9.05 15.42 2.80
N ARG A 151 -10.18 15.64 2.12
CA ARG A 151 -11.38 14.80 2.27
C ARG A 151 -11.66 14.03 0.99
N HIS A 152 -11.82 12.71 1.10
CA HIS A 152 -12.18 11.85 -0.03
C HIS A 152 -13.35 10.92 0.32
N GLU A 153 -14.49 11.10 -0.33
CA GLU A 153 -15.76 10.42 0.04
C GLU A 153 -15.85 8.97 -0.40
N SER A 154 -15.10 8.58 -1.44
CA SER A 154 -15.25 7.26 -2.07
C SER A 154 -14.11 6.29 -1.77
N LEU A 155 -13.00 6.74 -1.18
CA LEU A 155 -11.81 5.91 -1.04
C LEU A 155 -12.05 4.86 0.04
N ARG A 156 -11.95 3.58 -0.33
CA ARG A 156 -12.18 2.42 0.54
C ARG A 156 -10.88 1.68 0.87
N ILE A 157 -9.95 1.65 -0.08
CA ILE A 157 -8.65 0.99 0.07
C ILE A 157 -7.55 2.00 -0.21
N LEU A 158 -6.66 2.17 0.74
CA LEU A 158 -5.43 2.97 0.61
C LEU A 158 -4.24 2.14 1.09
N ARG A 159 -3.27 1.91 0.23
CA ARG A 159 -2.08 1.11 0.55
C ARG A 159 -0.82 1.83 0.09
N TYR A 160 0.15 1.93 0.99
CA TYR A 160 1.50 2.39 0.69
C TYR A 160 2.49 1.26 0.91
N GLU A 161 3.10 0.80 -0.17
CA GLU A 161 4.18 -0.18 -0.14
C GLU A 161 5.51 0.56 -0.30
N SER A 162 6.34 0.53 0.73
CA SER A 162 7.55 1.35 0.79
C SER A 162 8.66 0.66 1.60
N ALA A 163 9.89 0.95 1.20
CA ALA A 163 11.11 0.59 1.93
C ALA A 163 11.51 1.67 2.98
N GLY A 164 10.83 2.81 2.99
CA GLY A 164 11.05 3.94 3.90
C GLY A 164 9.95 4.99 3.74
N LEU A 165 8.86 4.87 4.52
CA LEU A 165 7.69 5.74 4.42
C LEU A 165 7.92 7.05 5.21
N PRO A 166 7.78 8.23 4.57
CA PRO A 166 7.95 9.51 5.25
C PRO A 166 6.88 9.74 6.33
N ALA A 167 7.31 10.24 7.48
CA ALA A 167 6.48 10.56 8.64
C ALA A 167 5.40 11.58 8.28
N GLU A 168 5.69 12.51 7.36
CA GLU A 168 4.70 13.47 6.88
C GLU A 168 3.52 12.81 6.15
N VAL A 169 3.77 11.74 5.38
CA VAL A 169 2.72 10.98 4.68
C VAL A 169 1.88 10.20 5.68
N VAL A 170 2.50 9.62 6.71
CA VAL A 170 1.80 8.91 7.80
C VAL A 170 0.87 9.86 8.55
N ARG A 171 1.39 11.03 8.98
CA ARG A 171 0.59 12.06 9.66
C ARG A 171 -0.55 12.55 8.78
N ALA A 172 -0.25 12.93 7.54
CA ALA A 172 -1.26 13.42 6.60
C ALA A 172 -2.37 12.40 6.36
N THR A 173 -2.03 11.11 6.25
CA THR A 173 -3.02 10.02 6.08
C THR A 173 -4.00 9.96 7.24
N GLY A 174 -3.53 10.09 8.48
CA GLY A 174 -4.40 10.14 9.66
C GLY A 174 -5.18 11.45 9.82
N GLU A 175 -4.71 12.53 9.21
CA GLU A 175 -5.36 13.85 9.21
C GLU A 175 -6.39 14.02 8.10
N CYS A 176 -6.36 13.17 7.07
CA CYS A 176 -7.38 13.12 6.02
C CYS A 176 -8.75 12.67 6.57
N ASP A 177 -9.82 13.26 6.02
CA ASP A 177 -11.19 12.81 6.23
C ASP A 177 -11.56 11.75 5.20
N LEU A 178 -11.47 10.48 5.58
CA LEU A 178 -11.72 9.33 4.69
C LEU A 178 -12.89 8.49 5.25
N PRO A 179 -14.13 9.00 5.16
CA PRO A 179 -15.30 8.38 5.78
C PRO A 179 -15.63 6.98 5.23
N ALA A 180 -15.25 6.68 4.00
CA ALA A 180 -15.47 5.39 3.36
C ALA A 180 -14.27 4.42 3.48
N LEU A 181 -13.16 4.82 4.11
CA LEU A 181 -11.97 3.99 4.15
C LEU A 181 -12.21 2.77 5.03
N GLU A 182 -12.12 1.59 4.42
CA GLU A 182 -12.33 0.28 5.04
C GLU A 182 -11.00 -0.44 5.27
N HIS A 183 -10.00 -0.19 4.42
CA HIS A 183 -8.69 -0.81 4.45
C HIS A 183 -7.59 0.25 4.34
N LEU A 184 -6.68 0.26 5.32
CA LEU A 184 -5.46 1.05 5.31
C LEU A 184 -4.25 0.15 5.55
N GLU A 185 -3.25 0.24 4.68
CA GLU A 185 -1.97 -0.46 4.84
C GLU A 185 -0.79 0.49 4.66
N LEU A 186 0.11 0.52 5.65
CA LEU A 186 1.34 1.30 5.64
C LEU A 186 2.53 0.36 5.80
N TRP A 187 3.51 0.44 4.90
CA TRP A 187 4.81 -0.23 5.06
C TRP A 187 5.84 0.82 5.46
N PHE A 188 6.33 0.77 6.70
CA PHE A 188 7.18 1.84 7.24
C PHE A 188 8.61 1.79 6.71
N GLY A 189 9.18 0.59 6.57
CA GLY A 189 10.56 0.43 6.14
C GLY A 189 11.57 1.02 7.12
N ILE A 190 12.76 1.38 6.63
CA ILE A 190 13.90 1.77 7.47
C ILE A 190 14.48 3.15 7.11
N GLU A 191 15.21 3.74 8.06
CA GLU A 191 15.84 5.05 7.93
C GLU A 191 16.81 5.14 6.75
N HIS A 192 17.59 4.09 6.51
CA HIS A 192 18.55 4.05 5.40
C HIS A 192 17.90 4.14 4.01
N GLN A 193 16.60 3.86 3.91
CA GLN A 193 15.82 3.92 2.67
C GLN A 193 14.85 5.12 2.65
N GLY A 194 15.03 6.09 3.55
CA GLY A 194 14.28 7.35 3.58
C GLY A 194 13.13 7.41 4.58
N GLY A 195 12.89 6.36 5.38
CA GLY A 195 11.83 6.37 6.39
C GLY A 195 12.23 7.12 7.66
N ASP A 196 11.47 8.12 8.07
CA ASP A 196 11.68 8.88 9.32
C ASP A 196 10.50 8.75 10.30
N SER A 197 9.57 7.85 10.00
CA SER A 197 8.37 7.60 10.80
C SER A 197 8.68 7.00 12.17
N THR A 198 7.86 7.38 13.16
CA THR A 198 7.86 6.83 14.51
C THR A 198 6.44 6.40 14.92
N ALA A 199 6.30 5.70 16.05
CA ALA A 199 4.99 5.34 16.59
C ALA A 199 4.09 6.57 16.82
N ALA A 200 4.68 7.70 17.22
CA ALA A 200 3.96 8.95 17.48
C ALA A 200 3.26 9.52 16.23
N ASP A 201 3.82 9.29 15.04
CA ASP A 201 3.24 9.77 13.78
C ASP A 201 1.93 9.06 13.44
N CYS A 202 1.70 7.87 14.00
CA CYS A 202 0.47 7.09 13.82
C CYS A 202 -0.70 7.61 14.69
N ALA A 203 -0.49 8.57 15.58
CA ALA A 203 -1.47 8.95 16.60
C ALA A 203 -2.87 9.29 16.04
N ALA A 204 -2.94 10.00 14.91
CA ALA A 204 -4.22 10.35 14.28
C ALA A 204 -4.93 9.13 13.68
N ILE A 205 -4.18 8.20 13.07
CA ILE A 205 -4.70 6.93 12.56
C ILE A 205 -5.23 6.06 13.71
N LEU A 206 -4.46 5.95 14.80
CA LEU A 206 -4.81 5.17 15.98
C LEU A 206 -6.02 5.73 16.73
N ASN A 207 -6.20 7.05 16.71
CA ASN A 207 -7.43 7.68 17.17
C ASN A 207 -8.64 7.30 16.29
N GLY A 208 -8.45 7.31 14.96
CA GLY A 208 -9.42 6.84 13.99
C GLY A 208 -10.71 7.66 13.88
N ALA A 209 -10.79 8.87 14.47
CA ALA A 209 -11.99 9.71 14.39
C ALA A 209 -12.36 10.08 12.95
N ARG A 210 -11.36 10.24 12.07
CA ARG A 210 -11.54 10.57 10.65
C ARG A 210 -11.66 9.34 9.74
N LEU A 211 -11.53 8.15 10.32
CA LEU A 211 -11.58 6.84 9.64
C LEU A 211 -12.71 5.96 10.25
N PRO A 212 -13.97 6.42 10.24
CA PRO A 212 -15.07 5.75 10.95
C PRO A 212 -15.39 4.35 10.40
N SER A 213 -15.13 4.12 9.12
CA SER A 213 -15.44 2.86 8.43
C SER A 213 -14.28 1.85 8.44
N LEU A 214 -13.14 2.18 9.05
CA LEU A 214 -11.96 1.33 8.98
C LEU A 214 -12.24 -0.04 9.64
N ARG A 215 -11.90 -1.11 8.93
CA ARG A 215 -12.03 -2.51 9.36
C ARG A 215 -10.71 -3.27 9.27
N HIS A 216 -9.83 -2.86 8.36
CA HIS A 216 -8.54 -3.51 8.14
C HIS A 216 -7.44 -2.48 8.30
N LEU A 217 -6.52 -2.72 9.23
CA LEU A 217 -5.36 -1.88 9.47
C LEU A 217 -4.09 -2.73 9.40
N GLY A 218 -3.23 -2.44 8.43
CA GLY A 218 -1.89 -2.99 8.31
C GLY A 218 -0.84 -1.94 8.62
N LEU A 219 -0.03 -2.19 9.64
CA LEU A 219 1.10 -1.36 10.05
C LEU A 219 2.35 -2.25 9.95
N ARG A 220 2.76 -2.47 8.71
CA ARG A 220 3.70 -3.53 8.32
C ARG A 220 5.10 -2.99 8.13
N ASN A 221 6.07 -3.91 8.06
CA ASN A 221 7.46 -3.57 7.76
C ASN A 221 8.00 -2.50 8.73
N CYS A 222 7.64 -2.61 10.02
CA CYS A 222 7.79 -1.55 11.01
C CYS A 222 8.99 -1.83 11.94
N PRO A 223 10.03 -0.97 11.98
CA PRO A 223 11.19 -1.20 12.83
C PRO A 223 10.91 -0.88 14.31
N PHE A 224 9.85 -0.11 14.61
CA PHE A 224 9.41 0.27 15.96
C PHE A 224 8.12 -0.47 16.37
N THR A 225 8.00 -1.76 16.00
CA THR A 225 6.73 -2.49 16.16
C THR A 225 6.33 -2.67 17.64
N ASP A 226 7.28 -2.90 18.55
CA ASP A 226 7.01 -3.04 19.98
C ASP A 226 6.46 -1.72 20.58
N GLU A 227 7.02 -0.57 20.20
CA GLU A 227 6.51 0.74 20.60
C GLU A 227 5.11 1.00 20.06
N LEU A 228 4.87 0.69 18.78
CA LEU A 228 3.57 0.87 18.14
C LEU A 228 2.51 -0.05 18.76
N ALA A 229 2.90 -1.27 19.18
CA ALA A 229 2.03 -2.21 19.86
C ALA A 229 1.52 -1.68 21.22
N LEU A 230 2.34 -0.91 21.95
CA LEU A 230 1.92 -0.24 23.19
C LEU A 230 0.82 0.79 22.93
N ASP A 231 0.93 1.57 21.86
CA ASP A 231 -0.10 2.55 21.50
C ASP A 231 -1.38 1.85 21.00
N LEU A 232 -1.24 0.80 20.19
CA LEU A 232 -2.36 -0.02 19.68
C LEU A 232 -3.15 -0.69 20.81
N ALA A 233 -2.48 -1.11 21.88
CA ALA A 233 -3.12 -1.72 23.05
C ALA A 233 -4.22 -0.84 23.65
N HIS A 234 -4.20 0.47 23.41
CA HIS A 234 -5.18 1.44 23.90
C HIS A 234 -5.85 2.28 22.80
N ALA A 235 -5.53 2.04 21.54
CA ALA A 235 -6.00 2.83 20.40
C ALA A 235 -7.52 2.65 20.14
N PRO A 236 -8.33 3.73 20.11
CA PRO A 236 -9.77 3.64 19.84
C PRO A 236 -10.13 3.00 18.48
N VAL A 237 -9.24 3.09 17.49
CA VAL A 237 -9.48 2.47 16.18
C VAL A 237 -9.54 0.94 16.26
N VAL A 238 -8.85 0.30 17.21
CA VAL A 238 -8.77 -1.17 17.27
C VAL A 238 -10.11 -1.82 17.60
N ALA A 239 -10.94 -1.16 18.41
CA ALA A 239 -12.25 -1.68 18.83
C ALA A 239 -13.25 -1.91 17.68
N ARG A 240 -12.99 -1.36 16.48
CA ARG A 240 -13.85 -1.56 15.28
C ARG A 240 -13.19 -2.39 14.19
N LEU A 241 -11.92 -2.76 14.34
CA LEU A 241 -11.20 -3.54 13.34
C LEU A 241 -11.76 -4.96 13.29
N GLU A 242 -11.74 -5.53 12.10
CA GLU A 242 -11.92 -6.96 11.85
C GLU A 242 -10.56 -7.65 11.64
N SER A 243 -9.55 -6.93 11.13
CA SER A 243 -8.18 -7.42 11.06
C SER A 243 -7.15 -6.36 11.42
N LEU A 244 -6.10 -6.81 12.11
CA LEU A 244 -4.90 -6.04 12.41
C LEU A 244 -3.68 -6.80 11.88
N SER A 245 -2.78 -6.11 11.19
CA SER A 245 -1.50 -6.68 10.76
C SER A 245 -0.34 -5.84 11.27
N LEU A 246 0.63 -6.51 11.89
CA LEU A 246 1.95 -5.99 12.29
C LEU A 246 3.07 -6.83 11.67
N SER A 247 2.78 -7.45 10.50
CA SER A 247 3.71 -8.37 9.87
C SER A 247 4.93 -7.66 9.29
N MET A 248 5.98 -8.42 9.02
CA MET A 248 7.25 -7.94 8.48
C MET A 248 7.98 -6.96 9.39
N GLY A 249 7.55 -6.83 10.65
CA GLY A 249 8.10 -5.89 11.62
C GLY A 249 9.00 -6.58 12.66
N SER A 250 9.48 -5.78 13.60
CA SER A 250 10.34 -6.18 14.71
C SER A 250 9.60 -6.67 15.97
N LEU A 251 8.33 -7.11 15.84
CA LEU A 251 7.48 -7.44 16.99
C LEU A 251 8.10 -8.56 17.83
N GLY A 252 8.36 -8.29 19.11
CA GLY A 252 8.78 -9.29 20.08
C GLY A 252 7.83 -9.43 21.25
N ASP A 253 8.28 -10.17 22.27
CA ASP A 253 7.45 -10.54 23.41
C ASP A 253 6.92 -9.32 24.18
N ALA A 254 7.67 -8.21 24.21
CA ALA A 254 7.23 -6.99 24.90
C ALA A 254 6.02 -6.35 24.20
N GLY A 255 6.06 -6.20 22.88
CA GLY A 255 4.92 -5.70 22.10
C GLY A 255 3.73 -6.65 22.14
N ALA A 256 3.95 -7.96 22.02
CA ALA A 256 2.88 -8.94 22.14
C ALA A 256 2.23 -8.95 23.54
N GLU A 257 3.02 -8.80 24.61
CA GLU A 257 2.49 -8.66 25.97
C GLU A 257 1.60 -7.42 26.08
N ALA A 258 2.03 -6.29 25.51
CA ALA A 258 1.24 -5.06 25.48
C ALA A 258 -0.11 -5.28 24.79
N LEU A 259 -0.13 -5.93 23.62
CA LEU A 259 -1.36 -6.26 22.90
C LEU A 259 -2.30 -7.16 23.73
N LEU A 260 -1.76 -8.16 24.43
CA LEU A 260 -2.54 -9.09 25.25
C LEU A 260 -3.09 -8.46 26.55
N THR A 261 -2.44 -7.42 27.06
CA THR A 261 -2.79 -6.78 28.33
C THR A 261 -3.57 -5.48 28.17
N GLY A 262 -3.65 -4.96 26.93
CA GLY A 262 -4.46 -3.81 26.55
C GLY A 262 -5.95 -4.11 26.46
N GLN A 263 -6.61 -3.46 25.50
CA GLN A 263 -8.00 -3.76 25.18
C GLN A 263 -8.14 -5.15 24.53
N PRO A 264 -9.28 -5.85 24.72
CA PRO A 264 -9.48 -7.16 24.14
C PRO A 264 -9.38 -7.14 22.61
N LEU A 265 -8.67 -8.12 22.05
CA LEU A 265 -8.57 -8.35 20.60
C LEU A 265 -9.46 -9.51 20.11
N THR A 266 -10.27 -10.09 21.00
CA THR A 266 -11.08 -11.29 20.73
C THR A 266 -12.18 -11.08 19.69
N HIS A 267 -12.48 -9.83 19.31
CA HIS A 267 -13.40 -9.49 18.21
C HIS A 267 -12.73 -9.53 16.84
N LEU A 268 -11.39 -9.51 16.77
CA LEU A 268 -10.68 -9.60 15.51
C LEU A 268 -10.94 -10.97 14.89
N ARG A 269 -11.26 -10.95 13.60
CA ARG A 269 -11.25 -12.16 12.77
C ARG A 269 -9.83 -12.62 12.48
N MET A 270 -8.90 -11.67 12.34
CA MET A 270 -7.51 -11.98 11.99
C MET A 270 -6.52 -11.05 12.72
N LEU A 271 -5.45 -11.65 13.23
CA LEU A 271 -4.25 -10.96 13.72
C LEU A 271 -3.04 -11.49 12.95
N HIS A 272 -2.49 -10.68 12.06
CA HIS A 272 -1.42 -11.12 11.14
C HIS A 272 -0.06 -10.60 11.60
N LEU A 273 0.78 -11.51 12.09
CA LEU A 273 2.11 -11.26 12.61
C LEU A 273 3.17 -12.13 11.88
N ASP A 274 3.00 -12.36 10.57
CA ASP A 274 4.04 -13.00 9.77
C ASP A 274 5.34 -12.21 9.86
N HIS A 275 6.49 -12.90 9.87
CA HIS A 275 7.81 -12.30 10.08
C HIS A 275 7.87 -11.49 11.38
N HIS A 276 8.21 -12.19 12.47
CA HIS A 276 8.16 -11.68 13.84
C HIS A 276 9.26 -12.30 14.71
N TYR A 277 9.50 -11.71 15.88
CA TYR A 277 10.57 -12.05 16.83
C TYR A 277 10.04 -12.57 18.18
N LEU A 278 8.87 -13.19 18.16
CA LEU A 278 8.22 -13.76 19.35
C LEU A 278 8.89 -15.06 19.76
N SER A 279 9.00 -15.27 21.08
CA SER A 279 9.33 -16.59 21.61
C SER A 279 8.20 -17.58 21.35
N GLU A 280 8.54 -18.87 21.26
CA GLU A 280 7.55 -19.95 21.14
C GLU A 280 6.51 -19.89 22.27
N ALA A 281 6.93 -19.51 23.48
CA ALA A 281 6.05 -19.38 24.63
C ALA A 281 5.03 -18.25 24.45
N MET A 282 5.46 -17.09 23.91
CA MET A 282 4.57 -15.98 23.63
C MET A 282 3.62 -16.28 22.47
N ALA A 283 4.13 -16.87 21.39
CA ALA A 283 3.33 -17.33 20.25
C ALA A 283 2.21 -18.31 20.67
N ALA A 284 2.54 -19.29 21.53
CA ALA A 284 1.57 -20.22 22.09
C ALA A 284 0.53 -19.50 22.96
N ARG A 285 0.96 -18.52 23.77
CA ARG A 285 0.07 -17.73 24.61
C ARG A 285 -0.88 -16.85 23.80
N LEU A 286 -0.42 -16.20 22.73
CA LEU A 286 -1.26 -15.41 21.82
C LEU A 286 -2.39 -16.26 21.26
N THR A 287 -2.04 -17.41 20.67
CA THR A 287 -3.00 -18.35 20.08
C THR A 287 -3.99 -18.88 21.13
N ALA A 288 -3.52 -19.19 22.34
CA ALA A 288 -4.38 -19.66 23.43
C ALA A 288 -5.32 -18.56 23.97
N THR A 289 -4.89 -17.29 23.94
CA THR A 289 -5.68 -16.15 24.42
C THR A 289 -6.71 -15.68 23.39
N LEU A 290 -6.46 -15.92 22.10
CA LEU A 290 -7.32 -15.51 20.98
C LEU A 290 -7.82 -16.72 20.18
N PRO A 291 -8.55 -17.67 20.79
CA PRO A 291 -8.90 -18.95 20.16
C PRO A 291 -9.87 -18.83 18.97
N GLU A 292 -10.61 -17.73 18.88
CA GLU A 292 -11.58 -17.46 17.79
C GLU A 292 -10.99 -16.53 16.70
N THR A 293 -9.77 -16.02 16.90
CA THR A 293 -9.06 -15.16 15.95
C THR A 293 -8.10 -16.01 15.13
N GLU A 294 -8.09 -15.81 13.81
CA GLU A 294 -7.04 -16.35 12.95
C GLU A 294 -5.73 -15.62 13.25
N VAL A 295 -4.87 -16.22 14.08
CA VAL A 295 -3.55 -15.67 14.39
C VAL A 295 -2.53 -16.26 13.41
N VAL A 296 -1.97 -15.41 12.54
CA VAL A 296 -0.95 -15.81 11.57
C VAL A 296 0.43 -15.50 12.14
N LEU A 297 1.21 -16.56 12.38
CA LEU A 297 2.55 -16.53 12.99
C LEU A 297 3.56 -17.24 12.09
N THR A 298 3.52 -16.98 10.79
CA THR A 298 4.50 -17.54 9.85
C THR A 298 5.84 -16.79 9.94
N ASP A 299 6.92 -17.42 9.48
CA ASP A 299 8.26 -16.82 9.41
C ASP A 299 8.85 -16.28 10.73
N ALA A 300 8.86 -17.08 11.80
CA ALA A 300 9.49 -16.70 13.07
C ALA A 300 11.00 -16.46 12.93
N ARG A 301 11.50 -15.39 13.55
CA ARG A 301 12.90 -14.94 13.54
C ARG A 301 13.52 -15.00 14.92
N ASP A 302 14.81 -15.35 14.97
CA ASP A 302 15.60 -15.31 16.20
C ASP A 302 16.02 -13.86 16.47
N ARG A 303 15.76 -13.36 17.68
CA ARG A 303 16.30 -12.06 18.11
C ARG A 303 17.82 -12.09 18.09
N ALA A 304 18.43 -11.06 17.52
CA ALA A 304 19.86 -10.87 17.60
C ALA A 304 20.29 -10.57 19.04
N THR A 305 21.57 -10.83 19.35
CA THR A 305 22.15 -10.47 20.67
C THR A 305 22.14 -8.97 20.93
N ASP A 306 22.15 -8.18 19.85
CA ASP A 306 21.95 -6.75 19.85
C ASP A 306 20.67 -6.45 19.04
N PRO A 307 19.59 -5.98 19.68
CA PRO A 307 18.30 -5.73 19.02
C PRO A 307 18.37 -4.75 17.85
N SER A 308 19.45 -3.96 17.71
CA SER A 308 19.65 -3.10 16.54
C SER A 308 19.88 -3.89 15.23
N TRP A 309 20.06 -5.20 15.32
CA TRP A 309 20.21 -6.13 14.19
C TRP A 309 18.93 -6.94 13.92
N ASP A 310 17.83 -6.65 14.62
CA ASP A 310 16.52 -7.18 14.25
C ASP A 310 16.02 -6.36 13.04
N TYR A 311 15.81 -7.02 11.91
CA TYR A 311 15.48 -6.40 10.64
C TYR A 311 14.00 -6.54 10.32
N VAL A 312 13.50 -5.62 9.50
CA VAL A 312 12.18 -5.72 8.88
C VAL A 312 12.30 -6.50 7.56
N ALA A 313 11.25 -7.19 7.13
CA ALA A 313 11.35 -8.12 6.00
C ALA A 313 11.67 -7.44 4.66
N VAL A 314 11.33 -6.16 4.50
CA VAL A 314 11.63 -5.34 3.32
C VAL A 314 12.48 -4.15 3.77
N GLY A 315 13.77 -4.41 3.96
CA GLY A 315 14.79 -3.42 4.32
C GLY A 315 16.21 -3.77 3.82
N GLU A 316 16.36 -4.92 3.16
CA GLU A 316 17.58 -5.39 2.48
C GLU A 316 17.30 -5.62 0.99
#